data_AF-A0A936XQJ5-F1
#
_entry.id   AF-A0A936XQJ5-F1
#
_cell.length_a   1.000
_cell.length_b   1.000
_cell.length_c   1.000
_cell.angle_alpha   90.00
_cell.angle_beta   90.00
_cell.angle_gamma   90.00
#
_symmetry.space_group_name_H-M   'P 1'
#
loop_
_entity.id
_entity.type
_entity.pdbx_description
1 polymer ?
#
loop_
_entity_poly.entity_id
_entity_poly.type
_entity_poly.pdbx_seq_one_letter_code
_entity_poly.pdbx_strand_id
1 'polypeptide(L)'
;MDVRLDALKQASASLTYLVSVDMDALANQLDARLIDGLRNGVAQKFEYTFELCWKCIKDFLKQQEGIDEATPKKIIKAFHIADYVIEDDYLSLLRAIDDRNLLSHNYDEATFAGILSRIPDYARLIERVIPVLDKVSEQT
;
A
#
# COMPACT_ATOMS: atom_id res chain seq x y z
N MET A 1 -16.39 9.59 1.28
CA MET A 1 -15.44 8.68 0.61
C MET A 1 -14.35 9.48 -0.08
N ASP A 2 -14.71 10.54 -0.83
CA ASP A 2 -13.77 11.44 -1.54
C ASP A 2 -12.56 11.89 -0.75
N VAL A 3 -12.73 12.48 0.44
CA VAL A 3 -11.58 13.00 1.22
C VAL A 3 -10.52 11.93 1.53
N ARG A 4 -10.93 10.68 1.81
CA ARG A 4 -10.00 9.59 2.12
C ARG A 4 -9.37 9.02 0.85
N LEU A 5 -10.13 8.97 -0.24
CA LEU A 5 -9.62 8.54 -1.54
C LEU A 5 -8.60 9.55 -2.09
N ASP A 6 -8.82 10.85 -1.93
CA ASP A 6 -7.85 11.89 -2.28
C ASP A 6 -6.57 11.78 -1.45
N ALA A 7 -6.69 11.53 -0.15
CA ALA A 7 -5.54 11.26 0.71
C ALA A 7 -4.76 10.01 0.25
N LEU A 8 -5.45 8.95 -0.18
CA LEU A 8 -4.82 7.76 -0.76
C LEU A 8 -4.11 8.09 -2.08
N LYS A 9 -4.73 8.86 -2.98
CA LYS A 9 -4.13 9.29 -4.26
C LYS A 9 -2.83 10.07 -4.01
N GLN A 10 -2.83 11.01 -3.06
CA GLN A 10 -1.64 11.78 -2.68
C GLN A 10 -0.55 10.89 -2.04
N ALA A 11 -0.95 10.00 -1.13
CA ALA A 11 -0.05 9.06 -0.48
C ALA A 11 0.62 8.11 -1.48
N SER A 12 -0.18 7.58 -2.42
CA SER A 12 0.29 6.73 -3.51
C SER A 12 1.30 7.45 -4.39
N ALA A 13 1.01 8.69 -4.83
CA ALA A 13 1.94 9.48 -5.63
C ALA A 13 3.28 9.73 -4.90
N SER A 14 3.23 10.02 -3.60
CA SER A 14 4.45 10.19 -2.80
C SER A 14 5.24 8.89 -2.65
N LEU A 15 4.56 7.74 -2.48
CA LEU A 15 5.21 6.43 -2.40
C LEU A 15 5.86 6.07 -3.73
N THR A 16 5.13 6.23 -4.85
CA THR A 16 5.64 6.00 -6.21
C THR A 16 6.88 6.82 -6.50
N TYR A 17 6.89 8.10 -6.10
CA TYR A 17 8.08 8.93 -6.21
C TYR A 17 9.25 8.34 -5.42
N LEU A 18 9.07 8.02 -4.12
CA LEU A 18 10.15 7.50 -3.29
C LEU A 18 10.73 6.18 -3.78
N VAL A 19 9.90 5.26 -4.30
CA VAL A 19 10.39 3.98 -4.84
C VAL A 19 11.10 4.13 -6.19
N SER A 20 10.94 5.27 -6.87
CA SER A 20 11.66 5.59 -8.10
C SER A 20 13.03 6.22 -7.86
N VAL A 21 13.32 6.62 -6.62
CA VAL A 21 14.62 7.19 -6.24
C VAL A 21 15.69 6.11 -6.25
N ASP A 22 16.79 6.37 -6.95
CA ASP A 22 17.97 5.51 -6.96
C ASP A 22 18.74 5.63 -5.63
N MET A 23 18.38 4.77 -4.68
CA MET A 23 19.00 4.73 -3.35
C MET A 23 20.47 4.34 -3.41
N ASP A 24 20.90 3.57 -4.42
CA ASP A 24 22.28 3.13 -4.55
C ASP A 24 23.17 4.27 -5.05
N ALA A 25 22.67 5.07 -6.01
CA ALA A 25 23.34 6.29 -6.42
C ALA A 25 23.51 7.28 -5.26
N LEU A 26 22.48 7.44 -4.42
CA LEU A 26 22.55 8.28 -3.22
C LEU A 26 23.52 7.73 -2.18
N ALA A 27 23.60 6.40 -2.02
CA ALA A 27 24.50 5.77 -1.06
C ALA A 27 25.98 6.00 -1.37
N ASN A 28 26.32 6.31 -2.63
CA ASN A 28 27.67 6.71 -3.03
C ASN A 28 28.02 8.15 -2.67
N GLN A 29 27.05 8.97 -2.25
CA GLN A 29 27.21 10.41 -2.02
C GLN A 29 26.87 10.84 -0.59
N LEU A 30 26.04 10.07 0.12
CA LEU A 30 25.53 10.40 1.44
C LEU A 30 26.06 9.45 2.51
N ASP A 31 26.09 9.92 3.75
CA ASP A 31 26.41 9.10 4.92
C ASP A 31 25.42 7.94 5.06
N ALA A 32 25.91 6.76 5.45
CA ALA A 32 25.09 5.55 5.59
C ALA A 32 23.88 5.73 6.53
N ARG A 33 23.98 6.60 7.55
CA ARG A 33 22.87 6.91 8.47
C ARG A 33 21.74 7.70 7.79
N LEU A 34 22.07 8.52 6.79
CA LEU A 34 21.07 9.22 5.99
C LEU A 34 20.35 8.25 5.05
N ILE A 35 21.08 7.32 4.44
CA ILE A 35 20.50 6.27 3.60
C ILE A 35 19.58 5.36 4.41
N ASP A 36 20.00 4.96 5.60
CA ASP A 36 19.14 4.23 6.54
C ASP A 36 17.87 5.02 6.86
N GLY A 37 17.98 6.31 7.19
CA GLY A 37 16.81 7.17 7.40
C GLY A 37 15.86 7.26 6.20
N LEU A 38 16.40 7.33 4.97
CA LEU A 38 15.61 7.33 3.75
C LEU A 38 14.89 5.99 3.53
N ARG A 39 15.56 4.86 3.75
CA ARG A 39 14.97 3.52 3.68
C ARG A 39 13.84 3.33 4.69
N ASN A 40 14.04 3.77 5.93
CA ASN A 40 12.99 3.83 6.94
C ASN A 40 11.82 4.74 6.50
N GLY A 41 12.11 5.86 5.85
CA GLY A 41 11.11 6.75 5.26
C GLY A 41 10.25 6.07 4.18
N VAL A 42 10.86 5.24 3.32
CA VAL A 42 10.13 4.44 2.31
C VAL A 42 9.19 3.44 2.97
N ALA A 43 9.69 2.69 3.96
CA ALA A 43 8.89 1.72 4.69
C ALA A 43 7.70 2.38 5.40
N GLN A 44 7.92 3.48 6.12
CA GLN A 44 6.85 4.24 6.76
C GLN A 44 5.83 4.75 5.74
N LYS A 45 6.30 5.22 4.56
CA LYS A 45 5.41 5.65 3.47
C LYS A 45 4.53 4.54 2.98
N PHE A 46 5.09 3.35 2.79
CA PHE A 46 4.32 2.17 2.46
C PHE A 46 3.28 1.83 3.54
N GLU A 47 3.68 1.79 4.82
CA GLU A 47 2.77 1.41 5.92
C GLU A 47 1.51 2.26 5.97
N TYR A 48 1.64 3.58 5.97
CA TYR A 48 0.46 4.45 6.06
C TYR A 48 -0.31 4.52 4.74
N THR A 49 0.37 4.41 3.59
CA THR A 49 -0.32 4.39 2.28
C THR A 49 -1.17 3.12 2.15
N PHE A 50 -0.63 1.97 2.56
CA PHE A 50 -1.36 0.72 2.56
C PHE A 50 -2.48 0.71 3.61
N GLU A 51 -2.26 1.33 4.78
CA GLU A 51 -3.30 1.54 5.79
C GLU A 51 -4.50 2.34 5.24
N LEU A 52 -4.23 3.40 4.47
CA LEU A 52 -5.27 4.15 3.77
C LEU A 52 -5.94 3.29 2.70
N CYS A 53 -5.16 2.53 1.92
CA CYS A 53 -5.67 1.68 0.85
C CYS A 53 -6.73 0.69 1.34
N TRP A 54 -6.43 -0.12 2.35
CA TRP A 54 -7.40 -1.12 2.82
C TRP A 54 -8.62 -0.48 3.49
N LYS A 55 -8.47 0.71 4.10
CA LYS A 55 -9.59 1.48 4.64
C LYS A 55 -10.49 2.06 3.55
N CYS A 56 -9.93 2.48 2.42
CA CYS A 56 -10.72 2.91 1.27
C CYS A 56 -11.46 1.73 0.64
N ILE A 57 -10.81 0.57 0.49
CA ILE A 57 -11.48 -0.67 0.02
C ILE A 57 -12.64 -1.04 0.98
N LYS A 58 -12.43 -0.92 2.30
CA LYS A 58 -13.48 -1.17 3.28
C LYS A 58 -14.67 -0.22 3.10
N ASP A 59 -14.42 1.08 2.99
CA ASP A 59 -15.50 2.06 2.79
C ASP A 59 -16.26 1.78 1.47
N PHE A 60 -15.52 1.45 0.41
CA PHE A 60 -16.07 1.10 -0.90
C PHE A 60 -17.00 -0.12 -0.81
N LEU A 61 -16.53 -1.24 -0.23
CA LEU A 61 -17.35 -2.45 -0.08
C LEU A 61 -18.58 -2.23 0.80
N LYS A 62 -18.46 -1.39 1.83
CA LYS A 62 -19.61 -1.02 2.67
C LYS A 62 -20.67 -0.25 1.88
N GLN A 63 -20.25 0.59 0.93
CA GLN A 63 -21.17 1.39 0.12
C GLN A 63 -21.78 0.60 -1.05
N GLN A 64 -20.98 -0.20 -1.75
CA GLN A 64 -21.41 -0.93 -2.95
C GLN A 64 -22.13 -2.24 -2.61
N GLU A 65 -21.63 -2.98 -1.62
CA GLU A 65 -22.07 -4.36 -1.32
C GLU A 65 -22.75 -4.48 0.05
N GLY A 66 -22.73 -3.43 0.87
CA GLY A 66 -23.20 -3.49 2.26
C GLY A 66 -22.30 -4.33 3.19
N ILE A 67 -21.08 -4.68 2.75
CA ILE A 67 -20.14 -5.51 3.51
C ILE A 67 -19.34 -4.64 4.50
N ASP A 68 -19.44 -4.94 5.80
CA ASP A 68 -18.72 -4.21 6.88
C ASP A 68 -17.88 -5.15 7.74
N GLU A 69 -16.78 -5.66 7.18
CA GLU A 69 -15.85 -6.52 7.91
C GLU A 69 -14.82 -5.70 8.72
N ALA A 70 -14.34 -6.28 9.83
CA ALA A 70 -13.49 -5.55 10.77
C ALA A 70 -11.99 -5.60 10.46
N THR A 71 -11.51 -6.60 9.72
CA THR A 71 -10.07 -6.85 9.56
C THR A 71 -9.59 -6.67 8.11
N PRO A 72 -8.34 -6.20 7.89
CA PRO A 72 -7.81 -6.00 6.54
C PRO A 72 -7.89 -7.25 5.67
N LYS A 73 -7.50 -8.42 6.17
CA LYS A 73 -7.52 -9.67 5.40
C LYS A 73 -8.94 -10.06 4.95
N LYS A 74 -9.95 -9.85 5.79
CA LYS A 74 -11.34 -10.13 5.42
C LYS A 74 -11.87 -9.15 4.38
N ILE A 75 -11.53 -7.86 4.51
CA ILE A 75 -11.88 -6.84 3.52
C ILE A 75 -11.26 -7.16 2.16
N ILE A 76 -9.97 -7.47 2.11
CA ILE A 76 -9.28 -7.84 0.87
C ILE A 76 -9.88 -9.12 0.26
N LYS A 77 -10.25 -10.11 1.08
CA LYS A 77 -10.95 -11.31 0.61
C LYS A 77 -12.32 -11.00 0.01
N ALA A 78 -13.11 -10.16 0.68
CA ALA A 78 -14.42 -9.74 0.16
C ALA A 78 -14.28 -8.96 -1.15
N PHE A 79 -13.25 -8.12 -1.27
CA PHE A 79 -12.95 -7.37 -2.49
C PHE A 79 -12.68 -8.30 -3.68
N HIS A 80 -11.94 -9.38 -3.46
CA HIS A 80 -11.70 -10.39 -4.48
C HIS A 80 -12.95 -11.23 -4.80
N ILE A 81 -13.71 -11.67 -3.79
CA ILE A 81 -14.96 -12.46 -3.99
C ILE A 81 -15.99 -11.68 -4.81
N ALA A 82 -16.04 -10.36 -4.64
CA ALA A 82 -16.91 -9.47 -5.41
C ALA A 82 -16.34 -9.06 -6.78
N ASP A 83 -15.29 -9.74 -7.26
CA ASP A 83 -14.70 -9.59 -8.61
C ASP A 83 -14.11 -8.20 -8.91
N TYR A 84 -13.72 -7.44 -7.87
CA TYR A 84 -13.09 -6.13 -8.04
C TYR A 84 -11.59 -6.19 -8.30
N VAL A 85 -10.94 -7.33 -8.02
CA VAL A 85 -9.52 -7.59 -8.27
C VAL A 85 -9.30 -9.04 -8.70
N ILE A 86 -8.34 -9.22 -9.61
CA ILE A 86 -7.88 -10.53 -10.04
C ILE A 86 -7.12 -11.26 -8.92
N GLU A 87 -6.97 -12.58 -9.06
CA GLU A 87 -6.32 -13.44 -8.07
C GLU A 87 -4.87 -12.99 -7.74
N ASP A 88 -4.08 -12.61 -8.75
CA ASP A 88 -2.69 -12.14 -8.55
C ASP A 88 -2.62 -10.88 -7.68
N ASP A 89 -3.53 -9.92 -7.91
CA ASP A 89 -3.62 -8.70 -7.13
C ASP A 89 -4.15 -8.99 -5.72
N TYR A 90 -5.10 -9.91 -5.58
CA TYR A 90 -5.57 -10.39 -4.27
C TYR A 90 -4.44 -10.99 -3.43
N LEU A 91 -3.65 -11.91 -4.00
CA LEU A 91 -2.51 -12.53 -3.33
C LEU A 91 -1.44 -11.48 -2.96
N SER A 92 -1.21 -10.51 -3.84
CA SER A 92 -0.28 -9.41 -3.60
C SER A 92 -0.76 -8.48 -2.47
N LEU A 93 -2.07 -8.21 -2.39
CA LEU A 93 -2.67 -7.42 -1.30
C LEU A 93 -2.55 -8.15 0.04
N LEU A 94 -2.75 -9.47 0.08
CA LEU A 94 -2.53 -10.27 1.29
C LEU A 94 -1.07 -10.23 1.73
N ARG A 95 -0.13 -10.36 0.79
CA ARG A 95 1.30 -10.27 1.08
C ARG A 95 1.67 -8.89 1.62
N ALA A 96 1.12 -7.82 1.04
CA ALA A 96 1.34 -6.46 1.52
C ALA A 96 0.81 -6.24 2.95
N ILE A 97 -0.32 -6.86 3.33
CA ILE A 97 -0.79 -6.86 4.73
C ILE A 97 0.25 -7.50 5.66
N ASP A 98 0.77 -8.66 5.27
CA ASP A 98 1.72 -9.40 6.10
C ASP A 98 3.05 -8.65 6.23
N ASP A 99 3.58 -8.11 5.14
CA ASP A 99 4.80 -7.29 5.15
C ASP A 99 4.63 -6.02 5.99
N ARG A 100 3.48 -5.32 5.87
CA ARG A 100 3.18 -4.17 6.74
C ARG A 100 3.20 -4.57 8.22
N ASN A 101 2.62 -5.70 8.58
CA ASN A 101 2.60 -6.14 9.98
C ASN A 101 4.02 -6.44 10.49
N LEU A 102 4.89 -6.98 9.62
CA LEU A 102 6.29 -7.27 9.94
C LEU A 102 7.16 -6.02 10.06
N LEU A 103 6.80 -4.89 9.43
CA LEU A 103 7.55 -3.63 9.57
C LEU A 103 7.55 -3.09 11.00
N SER A 104 6.57 -3.46 11.83
CA SER A 104 6.61 -3.14 13.28
C SER A 104 7.70 -3.91 14.04
N HIS A 105 8.29 -4.93 13.43
CA HIS A 105 9.38 -5.76 13.95
C HIS A 105 10.72 -5.47 13.25
N ASN A 106 10.98 -4.20 12.89
CA ASN A 106 12.12 -3.69 12.11
C ASN A 106 13.54 -3.91 12.72
N TYR A 107 13.72 -4.84 13.65
CA TYR A 107 15.03 -5.18 14.23
C TYR A 107 15.77 -6.24 13.40
N ASP A 108 15.08 -6.92 12.48
CA ASP A 108 15.68 -7.87 11.54
C ASP A 108 15.95 -7.20 10.19
N GLU A 109 17.20 -6.83 9.98
CA GLU A 109 17.69 -6.16 8.76
C GLU A 109 17.40 -6.96 7.49
N ALA A 110 17.46 -8.30 7.54
CA ALA A 110 17.20 -9.14 6.39
C ALA A 110 15.71 -9.12 6.01
N THR A 111 14.83 -9.18 7.02
CA THR A 111 13.38 -9.03 6.81
C THR A 111 13.06 -7.64 6.26
N PHE A 112 13.63 -6.58 6.84
CA PHE A 112 13.41 -5.21 6.40
C PHE A 112 13.86 -4.98 4.95
N ALA A 113 15.09 -5.38 4.61
CA ALA A 113 15.60 -5.29 3.24
C ALA A 113 14.73 -6.08 2.25
N GLY A 114 14.29 -7.28 2.66
CA GLY A 114 13.34 -8.08 1.91
C GLY A 114 12.04 -7.33 1.62
N ILE A 115 11.44 -6.69 2.63
CA ILE A 115 10.22 -5.91 2.46
C ILE A 115 10.46 -4.71 1.55
N LEU A 116 11.53 -3.94 1.76
CA LEU A 116 11.88 -2.78 0.94
C LEU A 116 11.95 -3.12 -0.56
N SER A 117 12.57 -4.26 -0.91
CA SER A 117 12.65 -4.71 -2.30
C SER A 117 11.29 -4.99 -2.96
N ARG A 118 10.24 -5.23 -2.16
CA ARG A 118 8.87 -5.51 -2.64
C ARG A 118 7.97 -4.29 -2.67
N ILE A 119 8.29 -3.23 -1.94
CA ILE A 119 7.50 -1.99 -1.91
C ILE A 119 7.23 -1.40 -3.32
N PRO A 120 8.16 -1.45 -4.30
CA PRO A 120 7.85 -1.01 -5.66
C PRO A 120 6.69 -1.77 -6.32
N ASP A 121 6.55 -3.07 -6.06
CA ASP A 121 5.42 -3.86 -6.54
C ASP A 121 4.12 -3.45 -5.84
N TYR A 122 4.18 -3.16 -4.54
CA TYR A 122 3.03 -2.69 -3.77
C TYR A 122 2.58 -1.29 -4.17
N ALA A 123 3.50 -0.40 -4.54
CA ALA A 123 3.17 0.91 -5.09
C ALA A 123 2.35 0.77 -6.38
N ARG A 124 2.82 -0.06 -7.33
CA ARG A 124 2.09 -0.36 -8.57
C ARG A 124 0.74 -1.04 -8.32
N LEU A 125 0.66 -1.91 -7.33
CA LEU A 125 -0.59 -2.56 -6.93
C LEU A 125 -1.61 -1.54 -6.44
N ILE A 126 -1.22 -0.60 -5.58
CA ILE A 126 -2.09 0.47 -5.06
C ILE A 126 -2.58 1.35 -6.22
N GLU A 127 -1.72 1.68 -7.17
CA GLU A 127 -2.10 2.43 -8.39
C GLU A 127 -3.16 1.71 -9.22
N ARG A 128 -3.15 0.37 -9.28
CA ARG A 128 -4.21 -0.41 -9.96
C ARG A 128 -5.51 -0.47 -9.19
N VAL A 129 -5.46 -0.40 -7.86
CA VAL A 129 -6.65 -0.42 -6.99
C VAL A 129 -7.40 0.92 -7.03
N ILE A 130 -6.68 2.05 -7.08
CA ILE A 130 -7.29 3.39 -7.04
C ILE A 130 -8.41 3.59 -8.07
N PRO A 131 -8.25 3.27 -9.37
CA PRO A 131 -9.31 3.40 -10.35
C PRO A 131 -10.55 2.56 -10.07
N VAL A 132 -10.41 1.42 -9.40
CA VAL A 132 -11.56 0.58 -9.01
C VAL A 132 -12.41 1.29 -7.96
N LEU A 133 -11.75 1.96 -7.01
CA LEU A 133 -12.40 2.71 -5.93
C LEU A 133 -13.03 4.03 -6.42
N ASP A 134 -12.52 4.59 -7.51
CA ASP A 134 -13.00 5.86 -8.09
C ASP A 134 -14.31 5.73 -8.86
N LYS A 135 -14.71 4.51 -9.26
CA LYS A 135 -15.94 4.26 -10.05
C LYS A 135 -17.25 4.62 -9.33
N VAL A 136 -17.20 4.96 -8.04
CA VAL A 136 -18.35 5.35 -7.22
C VAL A 136 -18.73 6.82 -7.43
N SER A 137 -17.78 7.67 -7.84
CA SER A 137 -17.95 9.13 -7.95
C SER A 137 -18.94 9.55 -9.05
N GLU A 138 -19.24 8.68 -10.01
CA GLU A 138 -20.01 9.00 -11.22
C GLU A 138 -21.47 8.50 -11.19
N GLN A 139 -21.89 7.82 -10.12
CA GLN A 139 -23.24 7.23 -10.01
C GLN A 139 -24.12 7.88 -8.93
N THR A 140 -23.71 9.01 -8.36
CA THR A 140 -24.51 9.81 -7.42
C THR A 140 -24.95 11.13 -8.06
#